data_AF-A0A645A055-F1
#
_entry.id   AF-A0A645A055-F1
#
_cell.length_a   1.000
_cell.length_b   1.000
_cell.length_c   1.000
_cell.angle_alpha   90.00
_cell.angle_beta   90.00
_cell.angle_gamma   90.00
#
_symmetry.space_group_name_H-M   'P 1'
#
loop_
_entity.id
_entity.type
_entity.pdbx_description
1 polymer ?
#
loop_
_entity_poly.entity_id
_entity_poly.type
_entity_poly.pdbx_seq_one_letter_code
_entity_poly.pdbx_strand_id
1 'polypeptide(L)' 'MERALSKLVSAIRDRAQQVGAAGRRLVITHVGCPQRAAALLNALEATCGFAGSVICRSGGLSTTYANRGGVIVSF' A
#
# COMPACT_ATOMS: atom_id res chain seq x y z
N MET A 1 5.32 -13.29 9.52
CA MET A 1 4.43 -12.45 8.67
C MET A 1 5.15 -11.25 8.04
N GLU A 2 6.23 -10.73 8.63
CA GLU A 2 6.94 -9.54 8.14
C GLU A 2 7.57 -9.71 6.75
N ARG A 3 8.08 -10.91 6.42
CA ARG A 3 8.72 -11.17 5.11
C ARG A 3 7.82 -10.86 3.91
N ALA A 4 6.51 -11.10 4.01
CA ALA A 4 5.59 -10.82 2.91
C ALA A 4 5.42 -9.31 2.69
N LEU A 5 5.39 -8.54 3.78
CA LEU A 5 5.27 -7.08 3.74
C LEU A 5 6.53 -6.45 3.17
N SER A 6 7.70 -6.90 3.61
CA SER A 6 8.98 -6.42 3.08
C SER A 6 9.14 -6.70 1.59
N LYS A 7 8.72 -7.90 1.13
CA LYS A 7 8.71 -8.23 -0.31
C LYS A 7 7.72 -7.38 -1.11
N LEU A 8 6.56 -7.06 -0.53
CA LEU A 8 5.59 -6.17 -1.16
C LEU A 8 6.17 -4.77 -1.32
N VAL A 9 6.80 -4.22 -0.28
CA VAL A 9 7.44 -2.90 -0.32
C VAL A 9 8.56 -2.86 -1.36
N SER A 10 9.40 -3.88 -1.44
CA SER A 10 10.44 -3.94 -2.47
C SER A 10 9.86 -4.00 -3.88
N ALA A 11 8.83 -4.82 -4.11
CA ALA A 11 8.18 -4.92 -5.41
C ALA A 11 7.49 -3.61 -5.82
N ILE A 12 6.86 -2.93 -4.86
CA ILE A 12 6.26 -1.60 -5.08
C ILE A 12 7.34 -0.59 -5.42
N ARG A 13 8.45 -0.58 -4.68
CA ARG A 13 9.59 0.32 -4.94
C ARG A 13 10.15 0.11 -6.34
N ASP A 14 10.43 -1.12 -6.73
CA ASP A 14 10.98 -1.43 -8.05
C ASP A 14 9.99 -1.00 -9.15
N ARG A 15 8.69 -1.21 -8.93
CA ARG A 15 7.65 -0.74 -9.86
C ARG A 15 7.52 0.77 -9.90
N ALA A 16 7.64 1.44 -8.76
CA ALA A 16 7.58 2.89 -8.63
C ALA A 16 8.78 3.57 -9.30
N GLN A 17 9.97 2.94 -9.25
CA GLN A 17 11.14 3.36 -9.99
C GLN A 17 10.98 3.17 -11.51
N GLN A 18 10.36 2.07 -11.95
CA GLN A 18 10.11 1.82 -13.38
C GLN A 18 9.08 2.77 -13.99
N VAL A 19 8.01 3.10 -13.26
CA VAL A 19 6.87 3.88 -13.78
C VAL A 19 6.99 5.37 -13.47
N GLY A 20 7.90 5.77 -12.58
CA GLY A 20 8.06 7.14 -12.11
C GLY A 20 7.02 7.47 -11.03
N ALA A 21 7.46 7.45 -9.76
CA ALA A 21 6.62 7.79 -8.61
C ALA A 21 6.35 9.30 -8.47
N ALA A 22 7.25 10.12 -9.01
CA ALA A 22 7.20 11.58 -8.91
C ALA A 22 5.94 12.11 -9.61
N GLY A 23 4.98 12.60 -8.81
CA GLY A 23 3.70 13.13 -9.29
C GLY A 23 2.50 12.18 -9.16
N ARG A 24 2.70 10.91 -8.80
CA ARG A 24 1.60 9.94 -8.62
C ARG A 24 1.17 9.87 -7.16
N ARG A 25 -0.13 9.63 -6.92
CA ARG A 25 -0.68 9.45 -5.56
C ARG A 25 -0.71 7.98 -5.20
N LEU A 26 -0.25 7.68 -4.00
CA LEU A 26 -0.33 6.35 -3.41
C LEU A 26 -1.67 6.16 -2.71
N VAL A 27 -2.43 5.14 -3.08
CA VAL A 27 -3.69 4.78 -2.41
C VAL A 27 -3.54 3.40 -1.79
N ILE A 28 -3.78 3.31 -0.48
CA ILE A 28 -3.70 2.07 0.29
C ILE A 28 -5.08 1.76 0.85
N THR A 29 -5.66 0.62 0.45
CA THR A 29 -6.95 0.15 0.96
C THR A 29 -6.75 -1.03 1.90
N HIS A 30 -7.33 -0.99 3.10
CA HIS A 30 -7.19 -2.06 4.09
C HIS A 30 -8.51 -2.67 4.53
N VAL A 31 -8.50 -3.97 4.83
CA VAL A 31 -9.65 -4.71 5.38
C VAL A 31 -9.40 -5.00 6.85
N GLY A 32 -9.91 -4.16 7.75
CA GLY A 32 -9.83 -4.40 9.21
C GLY A 32 -8.44 -4.28 9.85
N CYS A 33 -7.40 -3.90 9.11
CA CYS A 33 -6.04 -3.74 9.63
C CYS A 33 -5.40 -2.36 9.34
N PRO A 34 -5.85 -1.27 10.00
CA PRO A 34 -5.33 0.09 9.75
C PRO A 34 -3.84 0.23 10.12
N GLN A 35 -3.38 -0.43 11.19
CA GLN A 35 -1.98 -0.38 11.63
C GLN A 35 -1.01 -0.88 10.55
N ARG A 36 -1.41 -1.94 9.83
CA ARG A 36 -0.59 -2.50 8.74
C ARG A 36 -0.51 -1.55 7.55
N ALA A 37 -1.61 -0.86 7.24
CA ALA A 37 -1.62 0.15 6.17
C ALA A 37 -0.72 1.33 6.51
N ALA A 38 -0.75 1.82 7.75
CA ALA A 38 0.11 2.89 8.22
C ALA A 38 1.60 2.51 8.17
N ALA A 39 1.96 1.29 8.61
CA ALA A 39 3.33 0.80 8.52
C ALA A 39 3.83 0.72 7.06
N LEU A 40 2.95 0.31 6.14
CA LEU A 40 3.26 0.25 4.71
C LEU A 40 3.45 1.65 4.11
N LEU A 41 2.60 2.59 4.50
CA LEU A 41 2.69 3.96 4.06
C LEU A 41 4.02 4.60 4.46
N ASN A 42 4.38 4.50 5.74
CA ASN A 42 5.64 5.04 6.25
C ASN A 42 6.86 4.44 5.52
N ALA A 43 6.84 3.14 5.25
CA ALA A 43 7.91 2.48 4.51
C ALA A 43 8.02 2.97 3.06
N LEU A 44 6.88 3.21 2.41
CA LEU A 44 6.82 3.69 1.03
C LEU A 44 7.16 5.18 0.92
N GLU A 45 6.73 6.03 1.84
CA GLU A 45 7.12 7.46 1.86
C GLU A 45 8.61 7.62 2.13
N ALA A 46 9.21 6.77 2.97
CA ALA A 46 10.64 6.79 3.24
C ALA A 46 11.51 6.36 2.03
N THR A 47 10.94 5.62 1.07
CA THR A 47 11.71 5.05 -0.06
C THR A 47 11.29 5.57 -1.43
N CYS A 48 10.06 6.03 -1.59
CA CYS A 48 9.45 6.43 -2.85
C CYS A 48 8.88 7.84 -2.73
N GLY A 49 9.34 8.75 -3.59
CA GLY A 49 8.88 10.14 -3.62
C GLY A 49 7.51 10.33 -4.26
N PHE A 50 6.46 9.73 -3.69
CA PHE A 50 5.07 9.96 -4.13
C PHE A 50 4.62 11.40 -3.82
N ALA A 51 3.75 11.96 -4.67
CA ALA A 51 3.27 13.34 -4.49
C ALA A 51 2.20 13.47 -3.38
N GLY A 52 1.64 12.36 -2.93
CA GLY A 52 0.68 12.31 -1.84
C GLY A 52 0.17 10.91 -1.59
N SER A 53 -0.41 10.69 -0.41
CA SER A 53 -0.88 9.39 0.04
C SER A 53 -2.30 9.45 0.60
N VAL A 54 -3.08 8.39 0.39
CA VAL A 54 -4.44 8.24 0.91
C VAL A 54 -4.63 6.82 1.45
N ILE A 55 -5.13 6.72 2.68
CA ILE A 55 -5.54 5.44 3.28
C ILE A 55 -7.06 5.34 3.21
N CYS A 56 -7.56 4.28 2.57
CA CYS A 56 -8.98 3.98 2.44
C CYS A 56 -9.34 2.72 3.25
N ARG A 57 -10.53 2.71 3.84
CA ARG A 57 -11.11 1.48 4.38
C ARG A 57 -11.80 0.71 3.24
N SER A 58 -11.55 -0.59 3.18
CA SER A 58 -12.25 -1.50 2.27
C SER A 58 -13.76 -1.50 2.51
N GLY A 59 -14.56 -1.37 1.44
CA GLY A 59 -16.02 -1.48 1.46
C GLY A 59 -16.51 -2.92 1.19
N GLY A 60 -17.83 -3.14 1.30
CA GLY A 60 -18.47 -4.47 1.35
C GLY A 60 -18.07 -5.49 0.28
N LEU A 61 -17.70 -5.05 -0.94
CA LEU A 61 -17.23 -5.95 -2.00
C LEU A 61 -15.76 -6.37 -1.79
N SER A 62 -14.88 -5.41 -1.50
CA SER A 62 -13.47 -5.66 -1.26
C SER A 62 -13.25 -6.45 0.04
N THR A 63 -14.13 -6.34 1.03
CA THR A 63 -14.08 -7.18 2.26
C THR A 63 -14.35 -8.66 1.98
N THR A 64 -15.22 -8.96 1.02
CA THR A 64 -15.60 -10.34 0.66
C THR A 64 -14.48 -11.08 -0.05
N TYR A 65 -13.72 -10.40 -0.91
CA TYR A 65 -12.64 -11.00 -1.68
C TYR A 65 -11.26 -10.93 -1.01
N ALA A 66 -10.96 -9.85 -0.28
CA ALA A 66 -9.63 -9.69 0.32
C ALA A 66 -9.50 -10.35 1.70
N ASN A 67 -10.62 -10.82 2.28
CA ASN A 67 -10.71 -11.43 3.60
C ASN A 67 -10.13 -10.53 4.73
N ARG A 68 -10.37 -10.87 6.00
CA ARG A 68 -9.93 -10.04 7.14
C ARG A 68 -8.40 -10.01 7.20
N GLY A 69 -7.81 -8.82 7.05
CA GLY A 69 -6.34 -8.64 7.05
C GLY A 69 -5.69 -8.38 5.70
N GLY A 70 -6.47 -8.31 4.62
CA GLY A 70 -5.98 -7.89 3.30
C GLY A 70 -5.57 -6.41 3.24
N VAL A 71 -4.55 -6.13 2.43
CA VAL A 71 -4.09 -4.77 2.09
C VAL A 71 -3.91 -4.70 0.58
N ILE A 72 -4.47 -3.66 -0.03
CA ILE A 72 -4.41 -3.38 -1.47
C ILE A 72 -3.66 -2.06 -1.63
N VAL A 73 -2.75 -2.00 -2.60
CA VAL A 73 -1.96 -0.81 -2.91
C VAL A 73 -2.09 -0.48 -4.39
N SER A 74 -2.32 0.80 -4.72
CA SER A 74 -2.45 1.29 -6.10
C SER A 74 -1.78 2.65 -6.26
N PHE A 75 -1.06 2.88 -7.37
CA PHE A 75 -0.42 4.14 -7.72
C PHE A 75 -0.18 4.30 -9.22
#